data_AF-A0A4Z0D409-F1
#
_entry.id   AF-A0A4Z0D409-F1
#
_cell.length_a   1.000
_cell.length_b   1.000
_cell.length_c   1.000
_cell.angle_alpha   90.00
_cell.angle_beta   90.00
_cell.angle_gamma   90.00
#
_symmetry.space_group_name_H-M   'P 1'
#
loop_
_entity.id
_entity.type
_entity.pdbx_description
1 polymer ?
#
loop_
_entity_poly.entity_id
_entity_poly.type
_entity_poly.pdbx_seq_one_letter_code
_entity_poly.pdbx_strand_id
1 'polypeptide(L)' 'MMLKDINLIGIAGAGTMGSGIAQIFSRFGKTVIVNDIKEENSLPFLLCSI' A
#
# COMPACT_ATOMS: atom_id res chain seq x y z
N MET A 1 3.75 -0.63 -23.42
CA MET A 1 4.33 0.46 -22.59
C MET A 1 4.98 -0.18 -21.38
N MET A 2 6.26 0.08 -21.09
CA MET A 2 6.98 -0.52 -19.97
C MET A 2 7.17 0.54 -18.89
N LEU A 3 6.56 0.35 -17.72
CA LEU A 3 6.79 1.22 -16.58
C LEU A 3 8.15 0.87 -15.98
N LYS A 4 9.04 1.87 -15.90
CA LYS A 4 10.36 1.73 -15.25
C LYS A 4 10.21 2.11 -13.78
N ASP A 5 10.68 1.22 -12.91
CA ASP A 5 10.83 1.37 -11.45
C ASP A 5 9.63 1.97 -10.70
N ILE A 6 8.74 1.10 -10.24
CA ILE A 6 7.66 1.45 -9.33
C ILE A 6 8.19 1.39 -7.89
N ASN A 7 8.24 2.54 -7.22
CA ASN A 7 8.70 2.67 -5.84
C ASN A 7 7.57 3.03 -4.86
N LEU A 8 6.50 3.67 -5.35
CA LEU A 8 5.35 4.10 -4.57
C LEU A 8 4.07 3.49 -5.13
N ILE A 9 3.25 2.92 -4.26
CA ILE A 9 2.01 2.22 -4.62
C ILE A 9 0.88 2.81 -3.78
N GLY A 10 -0.11 3.40 -4.44
CA GLY A 10 -1.35 3.85 -3.81
C GLY A 10 -2.43 2.78 -3.91
N ILE A 11 -3.08 2.47 -2.79
CA ILE A 11 -4.19 1.52 -2.72
C ILE A 11 -5.42 2.27 -2.25
N ALA A 12 -6.49 2.22 -3.06
CA ALA A 12 -7.78 2.78 -2.71
C ALA A 12 -8.66 1.67 -2.09
N GLY A 13 -8.99 1.84 -0.82
CA GLY A 13 -9.71 0.86 -0.01
C GLY A 13 -8.75 0.04 0.86
N ALA A 14 -9.08 -0.08 2.13
CA ALA A 14 -8.36 -0.83 3.16
C ALA A 14 -9.14 -2.06 3.65
N GLY A 15 -10.20 -2.46 2.93
CA GLY A 15 -10.84 -3.75 3.13
C GLY A 15 -9.89 -4.93 2.91
N THR A 16 -10.39 -6.16 3.05
CA THR A 16 -9.57 -7.39 3.00
C THR A 16 -8.65 -7.46 1.78
N MET A 17 -9.16 -7.07 0.60
CA MET A 17 -8.38 -7.04 -0.63
C MET A 17 -7.28 -5.99 -0.59
N GLY A 18 -7.60 -4.74 -0.22
CA GLY A 18 -6.65 -3.64 -0.20
C GLY A 18 -5.54 -3.84 0.83
N SER A 19 -5.90 -4.32 2.02
CA SER A 19 -4.94 -4.68 3.06
C SER A 19 -4.03 -5.85 2.65
N GLY A 20 -4.57 -6.87 1.96
CA GLY A 20 -3.79 -7.99 1.44
C GLY A 20 -2.78 -7.54 0.38
N ILE A 21 -3.21 -6.69 -0.56
CA ILE A 21 -2.35 -6.11 -1.60
C ILE A 21 -1.26 -5.26 -0.96
N ALA A 22 -1.61 -4.43 0.04
CA ALA A 22 -0.66 -3.60 0.76
C ALA A 22 0.43 -4.44 1.44
N GLN A 23 0.03 -5.51 2.12
CA GLN A 23 0.95 -6.39 2.82
C GLN A 23 1.95 -7.05 1.87
N ILE A 24 1.51 -7.48 0.69
CA ILE A 24 2.40 -8.11 -0.29
C ILE A 24 3.43 -7.09 -0.79
N PHE A 25 2.99 -5.91 -1.22
CA PHE A 25 3.91 -4.91 -1.77
C PHE A 25 4.90 -4.35 -0.73
N SER A 26 4.46 -4.17 0.52
CA SER A 26 5.35 -3.77 1.61
C SER A 26 6.45 -4.82 1.87
N ARG A 27 6.14 -6.12 1.73
CA ARG A 27 7.16 -7.20 1.85
C ARG A 27 8.19 -7.21 0.73
N PHE A 28 7.85 -6.66 -0.43
CA PHE A 28 8.78 -6.50 -1.55
C PHE A 28 9.55 -5.16 -1.50
N GLY A 29 9.55 -4.50 -0.34
CA GLY A 29 10.30 -3.24 -0.12
C GLY A 29 9.72 -2.05 -0.89
N LYS A 30 8.45 -2.10 -1.27
CA LYS A 30 7.77 -0.98 -1.93
C LYS A 30 7.09 -0.08 -0.90
N THR A 31 7.12 1.23 -1.12
CA THR A 31 6.37 2.16 -0.30
C THR A 31 4.90 2.07 -0.67
N VAL A 32 4.04 1.74 0.29
CA VAL A 32 2.59 1.60 0.07
C VAL A 32 1.85 2.65 0.89
N ILE A 33 0.89 3.33 0.25
CA ILE A 33 -0.06 4.24 0.88
C ILE A 33 -1.46 3.67 0.70
N VAL A 34 -2.18 3.46 1.79
CA VAL A 34 -3.57 2.97 1.75
C VAL A 34 -4.51 4.11 2.12
N ASN A 35 -5.40 4.46 1.19
CA ASN A 35 -6.42 5.48 1.38
C ASN A 35 -7.80 4.82 1.38
N ASP A 36 -8.58 5.02 2.44
CA ASP A 36 -9.96 4.56 2.52
C ASP A 36 -10.88 5.76 2.82
N ILE A 37 -12.16 5.65 2.47
CA ILE A 37 -13.16 6.68 2.77
C ILE A 37 -13.40 6.82 4.27
N LYS A 38 -13.11 5.77 5.04
CA LYS A 38 -13.17 5.79 6.49
C LYS A 38 -11.78 5.97 7.07
N GLU A 39 -11.57 7.04 7.84
CA GLU A 39 -10.29 7.33 8.51
C GLU A 39 -9.81 6.18 9.41
N GLU A 40 -10.73 5.45 10.06
CA GLU A 40 -10.43 4.26 10.87
C GLU A 40 -9.66 3.17 10.12
N ASN A 41 -9.87 3.08 8.79
CA ASN A 41 -9.23 2.08 7.96
C ASN A 41 -8.08 2.68 7.13
N SER A 42 -7.88 3.99 7.18
CA SER A 42 -6.75 4.63 6.54
C SER A 42 -5.48 4.38 7.36
N LEU A 43 -4.46 3.81 6.73
CA LEU A 43 -3.19 3.51 7.39
C LEU A 43 -2.12 4.45 6.81
N PRO A 44 -1.71 5.50 7.56
CA PRO A 44 -0.76 6.48 7.08
C PRO A 44 0.70 5.99 7.13
N PHE A 45 0.98 4.77 7.62
CA PHE A 45 2.33 4.39 8.00
C PHE A 45 2.96 3.26 7.20
N LEU A 46 3.96 3.68 6.42
CA LEU A 46 5.31 3.11 6.35
C LEU A 46 5.49 1.79 7.13
N LEU A 47 5.37 0.67 6.42
CA LEU A 47 6.15 -0.53 6.74
C LEU A 47 7.40 -0.52 5.87
N CYS A 48 8.29 0.43 6.14
CA CYS A 48 9.69 0.36 5.72
C CYS A 48 10.52 0.24 7.00
N SER A 49 10.72 -1.00 7.46
CA SER A 49 11.85 -1.48 8.29
C SER A 49 11.66 -2.96 8.65
N ILE A 50 11.35 -3.81 7.65
CA ILE A 50 11.66 -5.24 7.70
C ILE A 50 12.38 -5.58 6.39
#